data_AF-A0A963DZ61-F1
#
_entry.id   AF-A0A963DZ61-F1
#
_cell.length_a   1.000
_cell.length_b   1.000
_cell.length_c   1.000
_cell.angle_alpha   90.00
_cell.angle_beta   90.00
_cell.angle_gamma   90.00
#
_symmetry.space_group_name_H-M   'P 1'
#
loop_
_entity.id
_entity.type
_entity.pdbx_description
1 polymer ?
#
loop_
_entity_poly.entity_id
_entity_poly.type
_entity_poly.pdbx_seq_one_letter_code
_entity_poly.pdbx_strand_id
1 'polypeptide(L)' 'MDLPSTKPYLIRAIHQWCTDNGFTPYLAVTVDARTRVPMEHVRDGQIVLNVGYEAT' A
#
# COMPACT_ATOMS: atom_id res chain seq x y z
N MET A 1 16.87 11.19 20.21
CA MET A 1 15.78 11.78 19.40
C MET A 1 15.41 10.69 18.40
N ASP A 2 14.29 10.00 18.59
CA ASP A 2 13.89 8.95 17.65
C ASP A 2 13.42 9.59 16.35
N LEU A 3 14.06 9.23 15.25
CA LEU A 3 13.62 9.64 13.93
C LEU A 3 12.37 8.84 13.55
N PRO A 4 11.35 9.48 12.95
CA PRO A 4 10.19 8.76 12.45
C PRO A 4 10.59 7.77 11.35
N SER A 5 9.81 6.71 11.18
CA SER A 5 10.06 5.70 10.14
C SER A 5 10.13 6.32 8.74
N THR A 6 11.08 5.87 7.93
CA THR A 6 11.23 6.26 6.52
C THR A 6 10.23 5.55 5.60
N LYS A 7 9.58 4.47 6.06
CA LYS A 7 8.61 3.66 5.29
C LYS A 7 7.56 4.49 4.53
N PRO A 8 6.84 5.46 5.13
CA PRO A 8 5.84 6.25 4.39
C PRO A 8 6.44 7.08 3.25
N TYR A 9 7.70 7.50 3.35
CA TYR A 9 8.37 8.26 2.29
C TYR A 9 8.74 7.36 1.11
N LEU A 10 9.27 6.17 1.39
CA LEU A 10 9.60 5.18 0.35
C LEU A 10 8.35 4.72 -0.41
N ILE A 11 7.23 4.48 0.29
CA ILE A 11 5.96 4.10 -0.35
C ILE A 11 5.51 5.18 -1.34
N ARG A 12 5.55 6.46 -0.96
CA ARG A 12 5.19 7.57 -1.86
C ARG A 12 6.12 7.68 -3.06
N ALA A 13 7.43 7.52 -2.86
CA ALA A 13 8.41 7.58 -3.94
C ALA A 13 8.17 6.47 -4.98
N ILE A 14 7.89 5.25 -4.53
CA ILE A 14 7.59 4.11 -5.42
C ILE A 14 6.24 4.32 -6.12
N HIS A 15 5.21 4.78 -5.40
CA HIS A 15 3.90 5.06 -5.98
C HIS A 15 3.99 6.10 -7.12
N GLN A 16 4.71 7.20 -6.87
CA GLN A 16 4.95 8.23 -7.87
C GLN A 16 5.70 7.66 -9.08
N TRP A 17 6.80 6.94 -8.85
CA TRP A 17 7.56 6.32 -9.93
C TRP A 17 6.72 5.34 -10.77
N CYS A 18 5.89 4.51 -10.13
CA CYS A 18 4.98 3.61 -10.84
C CYS A 18 4.02 4.39 -11.74
N THR A 19 3.41 5.45 -11.21
CA THR A 19 2.45 6.27 -11.96
C THR A 19 3.11 6.98 -13.15
N ASP A 20 4.26 7.61 -12.93
CA ASP A 20 4.99 8.38 -13.96
C ASP A 20 5.40 7.48 -15.14
N ASN A 21 5.55 6.17 -14.91
CA ASN A 21 5.91 5.19 -15.93
C ASN A 21 4.69 4.43 -16.50
N GLY A 22 3.46 4.83 -16.18
CA GLY A 22 2.24 4.20 -16.68
C GLY A 22 1.93 2.83 -16.08
N PHE A 23 2.53 2.49 -14.94
CA PHE A 23 2.20 1.26 -14.20
C PHE A 23 1.04 1.49 -13.22
N THR A 24 0.37 0.41 -12.84
CA THR A 24 -0.63 0.43 -11.76
C THR A 24 0.03 0.07 -10.42
N PRO A 25 0.09 0.99 -9.45
CA PRO A 25 0.72 0.70 -8.16
C PRO A 25 -0.19 -0.20 -7.30
N TYR A 26 0.40 -1.27 -6.76
CA TYR A 26 -0.26 -2.20 -5.84
C TYR A 26 0.47 -2.22 -4.49
N LEU A 27 -0.29 -2.38 -3.40
CA LEU A 27 0.22 -2.48 -2.04
C LEU A 27 -0.17 -3.81 -1.40
N ALA A 28 0.82 -4.61 -1.04
CA ALA A 28 0.62 -5.77 -0.17
C ALA A 28 0.63 -5.32 1.30
N VAL A 29 -0.44 -5.64 2.03
CA VAL A 29 -0.64 -5.24 3.42
C VAL A 29 -0.88 -6.49 4.25
N THR A 30 -0.06 -6.69 5.29
CA THR A 30 -0.35 -7.66 6.35
C THR A 30 -1.46 -7.10 7.23
N VAL A 31 -2.51 -7.89 7.44
CA VAL A 31 -3.69 -7.50 8.21
C VAL A 31 -3.44 -7.78 9.68
N ASP A 32 -3.68 -6.76 10.51
CA ASP A 32 -3.60 -6.83 11.97
C ASP A 32 -4.85 -6.22 12.63
N ALA A 33 -4.87 -6.18 13.96
CA ALA A 33 -5.98 -5.62 14.73
C ALA A 33 -6.25 -4.11 14.49
N ARG A 34 -5.32 -3.39 13.84
CA ARG A 34 -5.47 -1.96 13.50
C ARG A 34 -5.89 -1.76 12.04
N THR A 35 -5.85 -2.82 11.23
CA THR A 35 -6.15 -2.77 9.80
C THR A 35 -7.66 -2.80 9.57
N ARG A 36 -8.18 -1.89 8.73
CA ARG A 36 -9.60 -1.83 8.36
C ARG A 36 -9.73 -2.05 6.86
N VAL A 37 -10.12 -3.26 6.47
CA VAL A 37 -10.31 -3.69 5.08
C VAL A 37 -11.48 -4.68 4.99
N PRO A 38 -12.06 -4.91 3.80
CA PRO A 38 -13.04 -5.98 3.61
C PRO A 38 -12.36 -7.34 3.83
N MET A 39 -12.77 -8.05 4.88
CA MET A 39 -12.12 -9.29 5.32
C MET A 39 -12.32 -10.44 4.34
N GLU A 40 -13.36 -10.39 3.51
CA GLU A 40 -13.64 -11.34 2.44
C GLU A 40 -12.56 -11.39 1.35
N HIS A 41 -11.74 -10.33 1.23
CA HIS A 41 -10.64 -10.26 0.27
C HIS A 41 -9.27 -10.60 0.88
N VAL A 42 -9.21 -10.90 2.17
CA VAL A 42 -7.97 -11.27 2.86
C VAL A 42 -7.63 -12.72 2.59
N ARG A 43 -6.39 -12.99 2.19
CA ARG A 43 -5.84 -14.33 1.96
C ARG A 43 -4.54 -14.48 2.71
N ASP A 44 -4.40 -15.54 3.50
CA ASP A 44 -3.20 -15.83 4.30
C ASP A 44 -2.74 -14.66 5.18
N GLY A 45 -3.70 -13.92 5.76
CA GLY A 45 -3.42 -12.76 6.61
C GLY A 45 -2.92 -11.52 5.85
N GLN A 46 -3.02 -11.52 4.53
CA GLN A 46 -2.61 -10.41 3.68
C GLN A 46 -3.74 -9.97 2.73
N ILE A 47 -3.66 -8.72 2.29
CA ILE A 47 -4.50 -8.16 1.24
C ILE A 47 -3.63 -7.39 0.26
N VAL A 48 -3.94 -7.49 -1.03
CA VAL A 48 -3.30 -6.69 -2.07
C VAL A 48 -4.30 -5.64 -2.53
N LEU A 49 -3.93 -4.38 -2.39
CA LEU A 49 -4.76 -3.23 -2.76
C LEU A 49 -4.23 -2.60 -4.03
N ASN A 50 -5.10 -2.31 -4.99
CA ASN A 50 -4.81 -1.37 -6.05
C ASN A 50 -4.89 0.04 -5.46
N VAL A 51 -3.80 0.80 -5.56
CA VAL A 51 -3.69 2.17 -5.04
C VAL A 51 -3.37 3.17 -6.15
N GLY A 52 -3.63 2.82 -7.40
CA GLY A 52 -3.52 3.74 -8.53
C GLY A 52 -4.60 4.82 -8.51
N TYR A 53 -4.30 5.99 -9.08
CA TYR A 53 -5.24 7.12 -9.09
C TYR A 53 -6.58 6.82 -9.77
N GLU A 54 -6.61 5.89 -10.72
CA GLU A 54 -7.84 5.45 -11.39
C GLU A 54 -8.70 4.50 -10.54
N ALA A 55 -8.16 3.98 -9.43
CA ALA A 55 -8.81 2.98 -8.57
C ALA A 55 -9.34 3.56 -7.25
N THR A 56 -9.12 4.85 -6.98
CA THR A 56 -9.44 5.53 -5.71
C THR A 56 -10.24 6.80 -5.92
#